data_AF-A0A454TSM6-F1
#
_entry.id   AF-A0A454TSM6-F1
#
_cell.length_a   1.000
_cell.length_b   1.000
_cell.length_c   1.000
_cell.angle_alpha   90.00
_cell.angle_beta   90.00
_cell.angle_gamma   90.00
#
_symmetry.space_group_name_H-M   'P 1'
#
loop_
_entity.id
_entity.type
_entity.pdbx_description
1 polymer ?
#
loop_
_entity_poly.entity_id
_entity_poly.type
_entity_poly.pdbx_seq_one_letter_code
_entity_poly.pdbx_strand_id
1 'polypeptide(L)'
;AHKAVRLASVTDSIQVVAKKEILLTAGGAYIRIADGKIEVHAPGMLDFKGSDHAFGGPAQMNADHPAFPKNMPTTPLALSTAASPASTSSLPAGMPYTLLADGAVIKQGVLDASGQLPIDHFPATQQYRLHFANGVTHDIPVPAEYHSAANGELANQGFHFHESNETGAADPATHRQAYHDVLNPNANA
;
A
#
# COMPACT_ATOMS: atom_id res chain seq x y z
N ALA A 1 33.17 34.82 19.45
CA ALA A 1 34.32 33.94 19.18
C ALA A 1 34.09 33.25 17.84
N HIS A 2 35.03 33.34 16.90
CA HIS A 2 34.94 32.70 15.57
C HIS A 2 36.20 31.88 15.34
N LYS A 3 36.27 30.71 15.97
CA LYS A 3 37.42 29.81 15.82
C LYS A 3 36.91 28.39 15.76
N ALA A 4 37.50 27.59 14.88
CA ALA A 4 37.20 26.18 14.76
C ALA A 4 37.60 25.44 16.05
N VAL A 5 36.74 24.55 16.51
CA VAL A 5 37.05 23.61 17.60
C VAL A 5 37.22 22.22 16.98
N ARG A 6 38.30 21.53 17.34
CA ARG A 6 38.57 20.14 16.92
C ARG A 6 38.72 19.27 18.16
N LEU A 7 37.99 18.17 18.21
CA LEU A 7 38.12 17.14 19.23
C LEU A 7 38.60 15.87 18.54
N ALA A 8 39.71 15.30 19.00
CA ALA A 8 40.28 14.07 18.46
C ALA A 8 40.98 13.27 19.58
N SER A 9 40.84 11.94 19.53
CA SER A 9 41.65 10.99 20.30
C SER A 9 42.44 10.14 19.31
N VAL A 10 43.75 10.08 19.46
CA VAL A 10 44.64 9.45 18.46
C VAL A 10 44.79 7.95 18.69
N THR A 11 44.70 7.50 19.93
CA THR A 11 44.99 6.12 20.32
C THR A 11 43.88 5.45 21.12
N ASP A 12 42.82 6.17 21.47
CA ASP A 12 41.77 5.69 22.38
C ASP A 12 40.41 6.25 21.95
N SER A 13 39.58 6.70 22.89
CA SER A 13 38.16 7.01 22.70
C SER A 13 37.79 8.44 23.09
N ILE A 14 36.63 8.88 22.59
CA ILE A 14 35.92 10.08 23.05
C ILE A 14 34.57 9.61 23.57
N GLN A 15 34.31 9.81 24.87
CA GLN A 15 33.02 9.48 25.47
C GLN A 15 32.26 10.76 25.81
N VAL A 16 31.08 10.92 25.20
CA VAL A 16 30.15 12.01 25.52
C VAL A 16 28.96 11.38 26.22
N VAL A 17 28.79 11.70 27.51
CA VAL A 17 27.71 11.17 28.35
C VAL A 17 26.98 12.32 29.00
N ALA A 18 25.65 12.30 28.94
CA ALA A 18 24.81 13.30 29.56
C ALA A 18 23.63 12.64 30.28
N LYS A 19 23.19 13.26 31.38
CA LYS A 19 22.00 12.79 32.14
C LYS A 19 20.68 13.06 31.41
N LYS A 20 20.62 14.15 30.65
CA LYS A 20 19.39 14.64 30.01
C LYS A 20 19.42 14.40 28.51
N GLU A 21 20.38 15.01 27.81
CA GLU A 21 20.47 14.92 26.36
C GLU A 21 21.90 15.17 25.85
N ILE A 22 22.17 14.62 24.67
CA ILE A 22 23.29 15.02 23.81
C ILE A 22 22.69 15.57 22.51
N LEU A 23 22.96 16.83 22.19
CA LEU A 23 22.47 17.51 20.99
C LEU A 23 23.63 18.05 20.15
N LEU A 24 23.73 17.59 18.91
CA LEU A 24 24.67 18.10 17.91
C LEU A 24 23.88 18.85 16.85
N THR A 25 24.15 20.14 16.63
CA THR A 25 23.38 20.97 15.68
C THR A 25 24.28 21.75 14.75
N ALA A 26 23.88 21.87 13.48
CA ALA A 26 24.52 22.71 12.49
C ALA A 26 23.53 23.06 11.37
N GLY A 27 23.41 24.35 11.01
CA GLY A 27 22.65 24.77 9.81
C GLY A 27 21.18 24.32 9.77
N GLY A 28 20.52 24.20 10.93
CA GLY A 28 19.14 23.69 11.04
C GLY A 28 19.01 22.17 11.10
N ALA A 29 20.08 21.42 10.84
CA ALA A 29 20.13 19.98 11.09
C ALA A 29 20.52 19.68 12.55
N TYR A 30 20.10 18.52 13.05
CA TYR A 30 20.52 18.02 14.35
C TYR A 30 20.58 16.49 14.46
N ILE A 31 21.40 16.02 15.40
CA ILE A 31 21.40 14.67 15.95
C ILE A 31 21.14 14.79 17.45
N ARG A 32 20.08 14.16 17.96
CA ARG A 32 19.70 14.21 19.38
C ARG A 32 19.62 12.81 19.98
N ILE A 33 20.23 12.63 21.14
CA ILE A 33 20.11 11.42 21.96
C ILE A 33 19.48 11.83 23.30
N ALA A 34 18.24 11.40 23.53
CA ALA A 34 17.47 11.73 24.73
C ALA A 34 16.30 10.74 24.89
N ASP A 35 15.87 10.50 26.12
CA ASP A 35 14.67 9.69 26.42
C ASP A 35 14.66 8.28 25.78
N GLY A 36 15.85 7.68 25.61
CA GLY A 36 16.02 6.38 24.94
C GLY A 36 15.83 6.41 23.43
N LYS A 37 15.76 7.59 22.81
CA LYS A 37 15.57 7.81 21.37
C LYS A 37 16.80 8.43 20.74
N ILE A 38 17.00 8.12 19.46
CA ILE A 38 17.96 8.79 18.58
C ILE A 38 17.16 9.47 17.48
N GLU A 39 17.32 10.78 17.36
CA GLU A 39 16.66 11.59 16.33
C GLU A 39 17.72 12.18 15.39
N VAL A 40 17.51 12.00 14.09
CA VAL A 40 18.34 12.59 13.04
C VAL A 40 17.43 13.42 12.16
N HIS A 41 17.64 14.73 12.12
CA HIS A 41 16.83 15.65 11.34
C HIS A 41 17.72 16.58 10.51
N ALA A 42 17.32 16.79 9.26
CA ALA A 42 17.92 17.80 8.40
C ALA A 42 16.82 18.41 7.51
N PRO A 43 16.89 19.71 7.19
CA PRO A 43 15.99 20.34 6.22
C PRO A 43 16.28 19.90 4.77
N GLY A 44 17.48 19.36 4.51
CA GLY A 44 17.89 18.81 3.22
C GLY A 44 17.88 17.28 3.20
N MET A 45 18.46 16.71 2.14
CA MET A 45 18.58 15.27 1.97
C MET A 45 19.52 14.65 3.01
N LEU A 46 19.10 13.54 3.61
CA LEU A 46 19.96 12.65 4.40
C LEU A 46 20.53 11.58 3.46
N ASP A 47 21.85 11.57 3.29
CA ASP A 47 22.58 10.63 2.42
C ASP A 47 23.29 9.58 3.28
N PHE A 48 22.83 8.32 3.21
CA PHE A 48 23.36 7.18 3.96
C PHE A 48 24.21 6.30 3.03
N LYS A 49 25.53 6.23 3.27
CA LYS A 49 26.47 5.42 2.46
C LYS A 49 26.93 4.20 3.24
N GLY A 50 26.76 3.00 2.67
CA GLY A 50 27.11 1.71 3.28
C GLY A 50 26.65 0.55 2.39
N SER A 51 27.23 -0.65 2.55
CA SER A 51 26.84 -1.84 1.78
C SER A 51 25.47 -2.37 2.19
N ASP A 52 25.11 -2.22 3.47
CA ASP A 52 23.88 -2.77 4.06
C ASP A 52 23.19 -1.70 4.91
N HIS A 53 21.92 -1.43 4.60
CA HIS A 53 21.03 -0.61 5.43
C HIS A 53 19.68 -1.32 5.59
N ALA A 54 19.48 -1.99 6.72
CA ALA A 54 18.21 -2.66 7.02
C ALA A 54 17.27 -1.70 7.77
N PHE A 55 16.36 -1.06 7.03
CA PHE A 55 15.24 -0.32 7.62
C PHE A 55 14.01 -1.22 7.63
N GLY A 56 13.81 -1.96 8.73
CA GLY A 56 12.62 -2.81 8.88
C GLY A 56 11.34 -1.97 8.96
N GLY A 57 10.34 -2.32 8.15
CA GLY A 57 8.98 -1.85 8.33
C GLY A 57 8.35 -2.39 9.64
N PRO A 58 7.13 -1.97 9.99
CA PRO A 58 6.42 -2.55 11.12
C PRO A 58 6.28 -4.06 10.95
N ALA A 59 6.30 -4.81 12.06
CA ALA A 59 6.02 -6.24 12.01
C ALA A 59 4.63 -6.46 11.41
N GLN A 60 4.55 -7.27 10.35
CA GLN A 60 3.31 -7.65 9.68
C GLN A 60 3.04 -9.13 9.97
N MET A 61 1.78 -9.50 10.24
CA MET A 61 1.36 -10.90 10.36
C MET A 61 0.53 -11.25 9.13
N ASN A 62 1.10 -12.04 8.24
CA ASN A 62 0.47 -12.38 6.96
C ASN A 62 -0.53 -13.54 7.12
N ALA A 63 -1.46 -13.65 6.18
CA ALA A 63 -2.52 -14.67 6.18
C ALA A 63 -2.01 -16.12 6.10
N ASP A 64 -0.79 -16.34 5.60
CA ASP A 64 -0.13 -17.65 5.51
C ASP A 64 0.65 -18.04 6.78
N HIS A 65 0.72 -17.15 7.78
CA HIS A 65 1.47 -17.40 9.01
C HIS A 65 0.87 -18.58 9.82
N PRO A 66 1.66 -19.51 10.39
CA PRO A 66 1.13 -20.68 11.10
C PRO A 66 0.23 -20.34 12.30
N ALA A 67 0.50 -19.22 12.97
CA ALA A 67 -0.30 -18.70 14.08
C ALA A 67 -1.47 -17.81 13.62
N PHE A 68 -1.70 -17.67 12.31
CA PHE A 68 -2.82 -16.91 11.81
C PHE A 68 -4.14 -17.58 12.24
N PRO A 69 -5.05 -16.85 12.87
CA PRO A 69 -6.28 -17.41 13.44
C PRO A 69 -7.23 -17.89 12.34
N LYS A 70 -7.33 -19.22 12.19
CA LYS A 70 -8.12 -19.89 11.14
C LYS A 70 -9.64 -19.89 11.36
N ASN A 71 -10.09 -19.52 12.56
CA ASN A 71 -11.50 -19.59 12.97
C ASN A 71 -12.15 -18.20 13.09
N MET A 72 -11.58 -17.21 12.42
CA MET A 72 -12.16 -15.88 12.39
C MET A 72 -13.41 -15.83 11.50
N PRO A 73 -14.41 -14.99 11.80
CA PRO A 73 -15.55 -14.80 10.92
C PRO A 73 -15.09 -14.23 9.57
N THR A 74 -15.54 -14.86 8.49
CA THR A 74 -15.33 -14.39 7.13
C THR A 74 -16.64 -13.90 6.53
N THR A 75 -16.52 -13.00 5.56
CA THR A 75 -17.65 -12.51 4.76
C THR A 75 -17.44 -12.96 3.31
N PRO A 76 -18.46 -13.46 2.61
CA PRO A 76 -18.30 -13.79 1.20
C PRO A 76 -18.02 -12.52 0.38
N LEU A 77 -16.97 -12.56 -0.44
CA LEU A 77 -16.60 -11.51 -1.39
C LEU A 77 -16.38 -12.15 -2.77
N ALA A 78 -16.80 -11.48 -3.84
CA ALA A 78 -16.49 -11.90 -5.20
C ALA A 78 -15.72 -10.79 -5.92
N LEU A 79 -14.53 -11.11 -6.43
CA LEU A 79 -13.78 -10.20 -7.29
C LEU A 79 -14.16 -10.47 -8.75
N SER A 80 -14.53 -9.41 -9.47
CA SER A 80 -14.74 -9.47 -10.91
C SER A 80 -13.45 -9.17 -11.64
N THR A 81 -13.12 -9.99 -12.65
CA THR A 81 -11.98 -9.76 -13.56
C THR A 81 -12.37 -9.02 -14.83
N ALA A 82 -13.66 -8.73 -15.01
CA ALA A 82 -14.13 -7.89 -16.11
C ALA A 82 -13.70 -6.43 -15.87
N ALA A 83 -13.14 -5.79 -16.88
CA ALA A 83 -12.81 -4.35 -16.82
C ALA A 83 -14.06 -3.45 -16.80
N SER A 84 -15.22 -4.00 -17.17
CA SER A 84 -16.52 -3.33 -17.21
C SER A 84 -17.65 -4.37 -17.27
N PRO A 85 -18.86 -4.06 -16.75
CA PRO A 85 -20.03 -4.93 -16.86
C PRO A 85 -20.38 -5.33 -18.30
N ALA A 86 -20.03 -4.51 -19.29
CA ALA A 86 -20.26 -4.78 -20.72
C ALA A 86 -19.16 -5.66 -21.37
N SER A 87 -18.06 -5.94 -20.67
CA SER A 87 -16.89 -6.68 -21.19
C SER A 87 -16.87 -8.17 -20.82
N THR A 88 -18.01 -8.71 -20.36
CA THR A 88 -18.13 -10.11 -19.94
C THR A 88 -17.88 -11.12 -21.07
N SER A 89 -17.97 -10.69 -22.33
CA SER A 89 -17.68 -11.51 -23.52
C SER A 89 -16.18 -11.65 -23.84
N SER A 90 -15.30 -10.83 -23.24
CA SER A 90 -13.85 -10.85 -23.46
C SER A 90 -13.06 -11.29 -22.22
N LEU A 91 -13.70 -12.05 -21.32
CA LEU A 91 -13.07 -12.57 -20.12
C LEU A 91 -11.96 -13.57 -20.47
N PRO A 92 -10.80 -13.54 -19.78
CA PRO A 92 -9.70 -14.45 -20.03
C PRO A 92 -9.97 -15.83 -19.39
N ALA A 93 -11.04 -16.49 -19.81
CA ALA A 93 -11.38 -17.85 -19.38
C ALA A 93 -10.20 -18.80 -19.68
N GLY A 94 -9.84 -19.65 -18.72
CA GLY A 94 -8.69 -20.53 -18.83
C GLY A 94 -7.36 -19.89 -18.38
N MET A 95 -7.35 -18.63 -17.96
CA MET A 95 -6.13 -17.96 -17.49
C MET A 95 -5.79 -18.36 -16.05
N PRO A 96 -4.60 -18.93 -15.77
CA PRO A 96 -4.18 -19.20 -14.41
C PRO A 96 -3.96 -17.92 -13.61
N TYR A 97 -4.30 -17.95 -12.33
CA TYR A 97 -4.13 -16.84 -11.41
C TYR A 97 -3.56 -17.28 -10.06
N THR A 98 -2.88 -16.34 -9.39
CA THR A 98 -2.50 -16.40 -7.97
C THR A 98 -3.08 -15.19 -7.27
N LEU A 99 -3.84 -15.41 -6.21
CA LEU A 99 -4.41 -14.38 -5.37
C LEU A 99 -3.65 -14.30 -4.05
N LEU A 100 -3.22 -13.10 -3.71
CA LEU A 100 -2.54 -12.79 -2.47
C LEU A 100 -3.41 -11.88 -1.59
N ALA A 101 -3.36 -12.09 -0.28
CA ALA A 101 -3.91 -11.20 0.75
C ALA A 101 -2.75 -10.69 1.62
N ASP A 102 -2.55 -9.38 1.68
CA ASP A 102 -1.44 -8.74 2.42
C ASP A 102 -0.06 -9.35 2.09
N GLY A 103 0.12 -9.76 0.84
CA GLY A 103 1.36 -10.38 0.35
C GLY A 103 1.49 -11.89 0.56
N ALA A 104 0.56 -12.54 1.25
CA ALA A 104 0.49 -14.00 1.38
C ALA A 104 -0.39 -14.63 0.32
N VAL A 105 0.05 -15.74 -0.29
CA VAL A 105 -0.76 -16.48 -1.25
C VAL A 105 -1.91 -17.18 -0.53
N ILE A 106 -3.15 -16.83 -0.89
CA ILE A 106 -4.36 -17.41 -0.29
C ILE A 106 -5.13 -18.32 -1.26
N LYS A 107 -4.96 -18.15 -2.57
CA LYS A 107 -5.67 -18.96 -3.57
C LYS A 107 -4.89 -19.01 -4.88
N GLN A 108 -4.92 -20.18 -5.54
CA GLN A 108 -4.42 -20.37 -6.89
C GLN A 108 -5.43 -21.16 -7.69
N GLY A 109 -5.54 -20.88 -8.98
CA GLY A 109 -6.49 -21.57 -9.83
C GLY A 109 -6.45 -21.13 -11.27
N VAL A 110 -7.44 -21.57 -12.03
CA VAL A 110 -7.68 -21.17 -13.40
C VAL A 110 -9.00 -20.42 -13.45
N LEU A 111 -9.02 -19.27 -14.12
CA LEU A 111 -10.21 -18.44 -14.26
C LEU A 111 -11.27 -19.19 -15.08
N ASP A 112 -12.49 -19.22 -14.58
CA ASP A 112 -13.63 -19.78 -15.31
C ASP A 112 -14.23 -18.75 -16.29
N ALA A 113 -15.24 -19.18 -17.05
CA ALA A 113 -15.93 -18.31 -18.01
C ALA A 113 -16.80 -17.22 -17.36
N SER A 114 -17.02 -17.28 -16.03
CA SER A 114 -17.78 -16.25 -15.31
C SER A 114 -16.93 -15.04 -14.98
N GLY A 115 -15.61 -15.22 -14.89
CA GLY A 115 -14.67 -14.15 -14.51
C GLY A 115 -14.82 -13.71 -13.05
N GLN A 116 -15.60 -14.43 -12.23
CA GLN A 116 -15.82 -14.15 -10.82
C GLN A 116 -14.88 -15.00 -9.96
N LEU A 117 -14.26 -14.38 -8.97
CA LEU A 117 -13.43 -15.06 -7.97
C LEU A 117 -14.08 -14.94 -6.59
N PRO A 118 -14.83 -15.96 -6.14
CA PRO A 118 -15.33 -15.99 -4.78
C PRO A 118 -14.19 -16.22 -3.79
N ILE A 119 -14.19 -15.44 -2.71
CA ILE A 119 -13.18 -15.41 -1.65
C ILE A 119 -13.90 -15.30 -0.31
N ASP A 120 -13.45 -16.06 0.66
CA ASP A 120 -13.82 -15.87 2.06
C ASP A 120 -13.02 -14.71 2.62
N HIS A 121 -13.59 -13.51 2.54
CA HIS A 121 -12.91 -12.28 2.92
C HIS A 121 -12.77 -12.19 4.44
N PHE A 122 -11.54 -11.97 4.90
CA PHE A 122 -11.27 -11.69 6.30
C PHE A 122 -11.21 -10.18 6.53
N PRO A 123 -12.01 -9.60 7.47
CA PRO A 123 -12.12 -8.15 7.64
C PRO A 123 -10.82 -7.41 7.98
N ALA A 124 -9.78 -8.10 8.49
CA ALA A 124 -8.50 -7.46 8.74
C ALA A 124 -7.60 -7.36 7.50
N THR A 125 -7.94 -8.03 6.40
CA THR A 125 -7.17 -7.95 5.15
C THR A 125 -7.18 -6.52 4.62
N GLN A 126 -6.00 -5.94 4.39
CA GLN A 126 -5.87 -4.56 3.92
C GLN A 126 -5.78 -4.47 2.40
N GLN A 127 -5.26 -5.51 1.75
CA GLN A 127 -5.07 -5.52 0.30
C GLN A 127 -5.18 -6.93 -0.27
N TYR A 128 -5.84 -7.04 -1.42
CA TYR A 128 -5.72 -8.19 -2.31
C TYR A 128 -4.84 -7.82 -3.51
N ARG A 129 -4.06 -8.79 -3.96
CA ARG A 129 -3.30 -8.69 -5.20
C ARG A 129 -3.56 -9.91 -6.06
N LEU A 130 -4.08 -9.70 -7.27
CA LEU A 130 -4.36 -10.75 -8.23
C LEU A 130 -3.28 -10.75 -9.32
N HIS A 131 -2.50 -11.83 -9.39
CA HIS A 131 -1.51 -12.05 -10.43
C HIS A 131 -2.03 -13.05 -11.45
N PHE A 132 -2.07 -12.65 -12.70
CA PHE A 132 -2.34 -13.54 -13.83
C PHE A 132 -1.05 -14.11 -14.41
N ALA A 133 -1.12 -15.31 -14.98
CA ALA A 133 0.03 -15.97 -15.61
C ALA A 133 0.62 -15.21 -16.82
N ASN A 134 -0.15 -14.31 -17.42
CA ASN A 134 0.31 -13.43 -18.49
C ASN A 134 1.13 -12.22 -17.98
N GLY A 135 1.34 -12.11 -16.66
CA GLY A 135 2.09 -11.03 -16.01
C GLY A 135 1.25 -9.83 -15.59
N VAL A 136 -0.05 -9.79 -15.92
CA VAL A 136 -0.95 -8.72 -15.47
C VAL A 136 -1.21 -8.86 -13.97
N THR A 137 -1.10 -7.74 -13.25
CA THR A 137 -1.32 -7.66 -11.81
C THR A 137 -2.38 -6.62 -11.50
N HIS A 138 -3.30 -6.95 -10.60
CA HIS A 138 -4.31 -6.03 -10.08
C HIS A 138 -4.18 -5.88 -8.57
N ASP A 139 -4.04 -4.63 -8.13
CA ASP A 139 -4.02 -4.25 -6.72
C ASP A 139 -5.40 -3.77 -6.31
N ILE A 140 -5.96 -4.43 -5.30
CA ILE A 140 -7.33 -4.23 -4.84
C ILE A 140 -7.24 -3.84 -3.37
N PRO A 141 -7.22 -2.53 -3.07
CA PRO A 141 -7.19 -2.07 -1.69
C PRO A 141 -8.51 -2.39 -1.01
N VAL A 142 -8.44 -2.81 0.26
CA VAL A 142 -9.58 -2.95 1.16
C VAL A 142 -9.41 -1.92 2.26
N PRO A 143 -9.79 -0.66 1.99
CA PRO A 143 -9.66 0.39 2.99
C PRO A 143 -10.66 0.13 4.12
N ALA A 144 -10.20 0.24 5.37
CA ALA A 144 -11.09 0.22 6.54
C ALA A 144 -12.07 1.40 6.54
N GLU A 145 -11.66 2.52 5.94
CA GLU A 145 -12.47 3.72 5.77
C GLU A 145 -12.33 4.24 4.34
N TYR A 146 -13.46 4.42 3.65
CA TYR A 146 -13.45 5.05 2.34
C TYR A 146 -13.11 6.54 2.50
N HIS A 147 -12.05 6.99 1.81
CA HIS A 147 -11.71 8.41 1.73
C HIS A 147 -12.85 9.26 1.13
N SER A 148 -13.78 8.64 0.39
CA SER A 148 -15.03 9.24 -0.10
C SER A 148 -16.14 8.18 -0.17
N ALA A 149 -17.21 8.37 0.59
CA ALA A 149 -18.34 7.44 0.65
C ALA A 149 -19.06 7.29 -0.71
N ALA A 150 -19.26 8.40 -1.43
CA ALA A 150 -19.87 8.40 -2.76
C ALA A 150 -19.00 7.63 -3.78
N ASN A 151 -17.67 7.70 -3.65
CA ASN A 151 -16.76 6.90 -4.47
C ASN A 151 -16.83 5.41 -4.12
N GLY A 152 -17.06 5.07 -2.84
CA GLY A 152 -17.26 3.69 -2.40
C GLY A 152 -18.49 3.04 -3.04
N GLU A 153 -19.61 3.78 -3.13
CA GLU A 153 -20.84 3.27 -3.76
C GLU A 153 -20.63 2.92 -5.24
N LEU A 154 -19.95 3.79 -6.00
CA LEU A 154 -19.64 3.55 -7.41
C LEU A 154 -18.58 2.45 -7.59
N ALA A 155 -17.58 2.37 -6.71
CA ALA A 155 -16.57 1.31 -6.74
C ALA A 155 -17.18 -0.08 -6.47
N ASN A 156 -18.17 -0.17 -5.58
CA ASN A 156 -18.93 -1.39 -5.32
C ASN A 156 -19.73 -1.88 -6.54
N GLN A 157 -20.00 -1.01 -7.50
CA GLN A 157 -20.64 -1.34 -8.77
C GLN A 157 -19.63 -1.69 -9.88
N GLY A 158 -18.33 -1.75 -9.55
CA GLY A 158 -17.26 -2.07 -10.50
C GLY A 158 -16.62 -0.84 -11.17
N PHE A 159 -16.93 0.39 -10.73
CA PHE A 159 -16.30 1.59 -11.26
C PHE A 159 -15.14 2.04 -10.37
N HIS A 160 -13.95 1.51 -10.62
CA HIS A 160 -12.75 1.83 -9.84
C HIS A 160 -12.16 3.23 -10.16
N PHE A 161 -11.54 3.86 -9.17
CA PHE A 161 -10.78 5.10 -9.37
C PHE A 161 -9.40 4.78 -9.95
N HIS A 162 -9.02 5.46 -11.03
CA HIS A 162 -7.67 5.41 -11.57
C HIS A 162 -6.95 6.72 -11.23
N GLU A 163 -5.95 6.68 -10.33
CA GLU A 163 -4.97 7.76 -10.20
C GLU A 163 -3.87 7.56 -11.25
N SER A 164 -4.00 8.23 -12.39
CA SER A 164 -2.83 8.52 -13.21
C SER A 164 -2.12 9.72 -12.60
N ASN A 165 -0.84 9.58 -12.27
CA ASN A 165 0.00 10.61 -11.66
C ASN A 165 0.37 11.76 -12.65
N GLU A 166 -0.53 12.09 -13.58
CA GLU A 166 -0.35 13.12 -14.58
C GLU A 166 -1.03 14.42 -14.14
N THR A 167 -0.22 15.38 -13.69
CA THR A 167 -0.64 16.75 -13.43
C THR A 167 -1.17 17.40 -14.70
N GLY A 168 -2.50 17.40 -14.88
CA GLY A 168 -3.18 18.14 -15.96
C GLY A 168 -4.44 17.48 -16.54
N ALA A 169 -4.79 16.24 -16.17
CA ALA A 169 -6.00 15.60 -16.66
C ALA A 169 -7.27 16.15 -15.95
N ALA A 170 -8.36 16.32 -16.71
CA ALA A 170 -9.68 16.63 -16.15
C ALA A 170 -10.06 15.61 -15.07
N ASP A 171 -10.77 16.05 -14.02
CA ASP A 171 -11.15 15.20 -12.89
C ASP A 171 -11.68 13.84 -13.38
N PRO A 172 -10.95 12.74 -13.13
CA PRO A 172 -11.33 11.40 -13.58
C PRO A 172 -12.72 10.95 -13.07
N ALA A 173 -13.26 11.59 -12.01
CA ALA A 173 -14.64 11.40 -11.59
C ALA A 173 -15.66 11.72 -12.69
N THR A 174 -15.36 12.70 -13.56
CA THR A 174 -16.23 13.10 -14.68
C THR A 174 -16.36 12.01 -15.73
N HIS A 175 -15.26 11.32 -16.05
CA HIS A 175 -15.26 10.19 -16.99
C HIS A 175 -16.06 9.01 -16.43
N ARG A 176 -16.03 8.82 -15.10
CA ARG A 176 -16.77 7.76 -14.43
C ARG A 176 -18.27 8.01 -14.44
N GLN A 177 -18.70 9.23 -14.17
CA GLN A 177 -20.12 9.59 -14.24
C GLN A 177 -20.67 9.40 -15.65
N ALA A 178 -19.94 9.87 -16.66
CA ALA A 178 -20.33 9.65 -18.06
C ALA A 178 -20.43 8.16 -18.41
N TYR A 179 -19.50 7.32 -17.91
CA TYR A 179 -19.53 5.88 -18.14
C TYR A 179 -20.70 5.20 -17.41
N HIS A 180 -20.99 5.61 -16.18
CA HIS A 180 -22.16 5.16 -15.41
C HIS A 180 -23.47 5.50 -16.14
N ASP A 181 -23.60 6.74 -16.64
CA ASP A 181 -24.82 7.20 -17.31
C ASP A 181 -25.05 6.47 -18.65
N VAL A 182 -23.97 6.10 -19.37
CA VAL A 182 -24.04 5.29 -20.59
C VAL A 182 -24.49 3.85 -20.30
N LEU A 183 -24.04 3.27 -19.19
CA LEU A 183 -24.40 1.90 -18.81
C LEU A 183 -25.77 1.82 -18.14
N ASN A 184 -26.21 2.90 -17.49
CA ASN A 184 -27.47 2.98 -16.74
C ASN A 184 -28.37 4.13 -17.24
N PRO A 185 -28.80 4.13 -18.52
CA PRO A 185 -29.51 5.26 -19.12
C PRO A 185 -30.88 5.55 -18.47
N ASN A 186 -31.44 4.61 -17.71
CA ASN A 186 -32.75 4.73 -17.04
C ASN A 186 -32.64 4.99 -15.53
N ALA A 187 -31.45 5.17 -14.96
CA ALA A 187 -31.29 5.34 -13.51
C ALA A 187 -31.68 6.75 -13.00
N ASN A 188 -31.84 7.72 -13.90
CA ASN A 188 -32.22 9.11 -13.59
C ASN A 188 -33.66 9.46 -14.03
N ALA A 189 -34.51 8.46 -14.27
CA ALA A 189 -35.92 8.62 -14.67
C ALA A 189 -36.89 8.28 -13.53
#